data_AF-A0A1M4SDI1-F1
#
_entry.id   AF-A0A1M4SDI1-F1
#
_cell.length_a   1.000
_cell.length_b   1.000
_cell.length_c   1.000
_cell.angle_alpha   90.00
_cell.angle_beta   90.00
_cell.angle_gamma   90.00
#
_symmetry.space_group_name_H-M   'P 1'
#
loop_
_entity.id
_entity.type
_entity.pdbx_description
1 polymer ?
#
loop_
_entity_poly.entity_id
_entity_poly.type
_entity_poly.pdbx_seq_one_letter_code
_entity_poly.pdbx_strand_id
1 'polypeptide(L)'
;MGSWKKIVSVRFVFALAMVVTLWTSLTKAASYQLRDQSLVQSSNPLSVGGYTEVASDGGIFNFGTSRFYGSMGGQPLNQPIVGMASDPQTGGYWLVAADGGVFSFNAPFFGSMGGHPLNKPIVGMASTPDGRGYWLVAADGGIFTFGDAAFYGSMGGQPLNQPIVGMASDPQTGGYWLVAADGGVFSFNAPFFGSMGGHPLNKPIVGMAAVPPTSTLLSPGAQGFDLSNFQCQDYQGATGGVFYIDEVSGGPFFNNTCLTQEASYFGSASAQGYIFMGNTVPPPPNAPPPPPCPAQLAPTQCPYYQVGYQEAMSSYTYATQTSQVFPTIWWLDVEGNDCAAFTNGQWSVEGGGQGACSPNPTYNTAANAATIQGAVDFLESVKGLTVGIYSTSTYWSSITGDLILPIGTPLWEPVIGGSCSNALAFGGGSISIVQYQITGTYDQDVAC
;
A
#
# COMPACT_ATOMS: atom_id res chain seq x y z
N MET A 1 -17.87 -67.80 -30.14
CA MET A 1 -18.51 -67.68 -31.47
C MET A 1 -19.25 -66.33 -31.44
N GLY A 2 -18.72 -65.22 -31.94
CA GLY A 2 -18.40 -64.93 -33.35
C GLY A 2 -19.71 -64.65 -34.11
N SER A 3 -19.93 -63.61 -34.92
CA SER A 3 -19.09 -62.56 -35.49
C SER A 3 -19.99 -61.68 -36.41
N TRP A 4 -19.99 -60.33 -36.25
CA TRP A 4 -19.71 -59.24 -37.24
C TRP A 4 -20.44 -59.22 -38.62
N LYS A 5 -20.70 -58.11 -39.35
CA LYS A 5 -20.40 -56.65 -39.41
C LYS A 5 -21.28 -56.04 -40.54
N LYS A 6 -21.64 -54.74 -40.61
CA LYS A 6 -20.92 -53.52 -41.12
C LYS A 6 -21.86 -52.30 -40.87
N ILE A 7 -21.52 -51.16 -40.22
CA ILE A 7 -20.70 -49.96 -40.57
C ILE A 7 -21.17 -49.18 -41.83
N VAL A 8 -21.57 -47.89 -41.69
CA VAL A 8 -20.88 -46.62 -42.09
C VAL A 8 -21.59 -45.39 -41.43
N SER A 9 -20.80 -44.34 -41.13
CA SER A 9 -21.01 -43.05 -40.41
C SER A 9 -21.69 -41.94 -41.27
N VAL A 10 -22.25 -40.80 -40.79
CA VAL A 10 -21.58 -39.52 -40.36
C VAL A 10 -22.62 -38.50 -39.79
N ARG A 11 -22.15 -37.58 -38.92
CA ARG A 11 -22.82 -36.49 -38.14
C ARG A 11 -23.13 -35.18 -38.94
N PHE A 12 -24.07 -34.33 -38.46
CA PHE A 12 -23.85 -32.98 -37.85
C PHE A 12 -25.14 -32.16 -37.60
N VAL A 13 -24.99 -31.14 -36.74
CA VAL A 13 -25.94 -30.40 -35.87
C VAL A 13 -26.14 -28.95 -36.36
N PHE A 14 -27.29 -28.29 -36.09
CA PHE A 14 -27.44 -26.99 -35.38
C PHE A 14 -28.79 -26.26 -35.58
N ALA A 15 -29.08 -25.42 -34.58
CA ALA A 15 -30.36 -24.95 -34.09
C ALA A 15 -30.90 -23.64 -34.71
N LEU A 16 -32.14 -23.36 -34.35
CA LEU A 16 -33.13 -22.47 -34.94
C LEU A 16 -32.92 -20.97 -34.64
N ALA A 17 -33.30 -20.13 -35.62
CA ALA A 17 -33.28 -18.67 -35.63
C ALA A 17 -34.64 -18.03 -35.24
N MET A 18 -34.61 -16.77 -34.78
CA MET A 18 -35.73 -15.81 -34.86
C MET A 18 -35.15 -14.41 -35.20
N VAL A 19 -35.18 -14.01 -36.48
CA VAL A 19 -36.17 -13.17 -37.20
C VAL A 19 -36.03 -11.66 -36.91
N VAL A 20 -35.46 -11.00 -37.93
CA VAL A 20 -35.32 -9.56 -38.16
C VAL A 20 -36.57 -9.03 -38.88
N THR A 21 -36.98 -7.79 -38.63
CA THR A 21 -37.88 -7.07 -39.54
C THR A 21 -37.37 -5.65 -39.78
N LEU A 22 -37.05 -5.34 -41.04
CA LEU A 22 -36.66 -4.02 -41.56
C LEU A 22 -37.90 -3.26 -42.04
N TRP A 23 -37.93 -1.94 -41.82
CA TRP A 23 -38.67 -0.97 -42.64
C TRP A 23 -37.78 0.24 -42.92
N THR A 24 -37.71 0.66 -44.19
CA THR A 24 -36.95 1.81 -44.68
C THR A 24 -37.87 2.89 -45.24
N SER A 25 -37.58 4.15 -44.93
CA SER A 25 -37.85 5.28 -45.84
C SER A 25 -36.96 6.49 -45.49
N LEU A 26 -36.13 6.88 -46.47
CA LEU A 26 -35.35 8.12 -46.63
C LEU A 26 -36.27 9.38 -46.61
N THR A 27 -35.91 10.64 -46.34
CA THR A 27 -34.67 11.46 -46.36
C THR A 27 -34.89 12.70 -45.46
N LYS A 28 -33.88 13.13 -44.69
CA LYS A 28 -33.32 14.51 -44.71
C LYS A 28 -32.12 14.59 -43.77
N ALA A 29 -30.94 14.84 -44.36
CA ALA A 29 -29.77 15.26 -43.62
C ALA A 29 -29.99 16.71 -43.14
N ALA A 30 -29.94 16.91 -41.83
CA ALA A 30 -29.60 18.17 -41.20
C ALA A 30 -28.68 17.82 -40.03
N SER A 31 -27.41 18.15 -40.21
CA SER A 31 -26.36 18.11 -39.20
C SER A 31 -26.78 18.88 -37.95
N TYR A 32 -26.91 18.19 -36.82
CA TYR A 32 -26.82 18.76 -35.49
C TYR A 32 -25.90 17.86 -34.66
N GLN A 33 -24.67 18.33 -34.43
CA GLN A 33 -23.85 17.79 -33.35
C GLN A 33 -24.56 18.12 -32.05
N LEU A 34 -25.07 17.10 -31.36
CA LEU A 34 -25.42 17.21 -29.96
C LEU A 34 -24.25 16.63 -29.15
N ARG A 35 -23.40 17.55 -28.69
CA ARG A 35 -22.72 17.40 -27.41
C ARG A 35 -23.83 17.36 -26.35
N ASP A 36 -23.98 16.22 -25.70
CA ASP A 36 -24.54 16.19 -24.35
C ASP A 36 -23.85 15.07 -23.56
N GLN A 37 -22.81 15.47 -22.85
CA GLN A 37 -22.27 14.72 -21.72
C GLN A 37 -23.11 15.07 -20.50
N SER A 38 -24.16 14.30 -20.21
CA SER A 38 -24.83 14.40 -18.91
C SER A 38 -25.71 13.18 -18.60
N LEU A 39 -25.13 11.99 -18.55
CA LEU A 39 -25.65 10.89 -17.72
C LEU A 39 -24.47 10.23 -16.99
N VAL A 40 -23.85 10.99 -16.09
CA VAL A 40 -23.04 10.42 -15.00
C VAL A 40 -24.04 9.71 -14.09
N GLN A 41 -24.14 8.39 -14.24
CA GLN A 41 -24.74 7.56 -13.19
C GLN A 41 -23.86 7.70 -11.95
N SER A 42 -24.30 8.57 -11.03
CA SER A 42 -23.85 8.61 -9.65
C SER A 42 -24.38 7.37 -8.92
N SER A 43 -23.75 6.24 -9.17
CA SER A 43 -23.61 5.19 -8.17
C SER A 43 -22.12 5.04 -8.01
N ASN A 44 -21.58 5.64 -6.96
CA ASN A 44 -20.25 5.34 -6.46
C ASN A 44 -20.18 3.80 -6.40
N PRO A 45 -19.43 3.09 -7.27
CA PRO A 45 -19.23 1.69 -7.01
C PRO A 45 -18.47 1.70 -5.68
N LEU A 46 -19.11 1.19 -4.62
CA LEU A 46 -18.38 0.63 -3.48
C LEU A 46 -17.16 -0.06 -4.09
N SER A 47 -15.95 0.22 -3.60
CA SER A 47 -14.77 -0.53 -4.01
C SER A 47 -15.07 -2.01 -3.75
N VAL A 48 -15.57 -2.71 -4.77
CA VAL A 48 -15.89 -4.13 -4.64
C VAL A 48 -14.54 -4.80 -4.77
N GLY A 49 -13.96 -5.18 -3.62
CA GLY A 49 -12.76 -6.01 -3.59
C GLY A 49 -12.94 -7.22 -4.52
N GLY A 50 -11.87 -7.57 -5.23
CA GLY A 50 -11.83 -8.75 -6.09
C GLY A 50 -10.89 -9.81 -5.53
N TYR A 51 -11.03 -11.04 -6.01
CA TYR A 51 -10.08 -12.11 -5.75
C TYR A 51 -9.95 -13.04 -6.96
N THR A 52 -8.87 -13.80 -6.98
CA THR A 52 -8.58 -14.78 -8.02
C THR A 52 -8.45 -16.15 -7.40
N GLU A 53 -9.12 -17.13 -7.98
CA GLU A 53 -8.95 -18.54 -7.66
C GLU A 53 -8.08 -19.21 -8.73
N VAL A 54 -7.20 -20.10 -8.27
CA VAL A 54 -6.40 -20.98 -9.12
C VAL A 54 -6.79 -22.43 -8.87
N ALA A 55 -7.09 -23.15 -9.93
CA ALA A 55 -7.34 -24.59 -9.88
C ALA A 55 -6.05 -25.39 -10.13
N SER A 56 -6.01 -26.64 -9.67
CA SER A 56 -4.85 -27.52 -9.81
C SER A 56 -4.52 -27.88 -11.27
N ASP A 57 -5.48 -27.75 -12.18
CA ASP A 57 -5.27 -27.86 -13.63
C ASP A 57 -4.78 -26.54 -14.27
N GLY A 58 -4.55 -25.51 -13.46
CA GLY A 58 -4.13 -24.18 -13.88
C GLY A 58 -5.24 -23.28 -14.42
N GLY A 59 -6.50 -23.70 -14.29
CA GLY A 59 -7.66 -22.84 -14.46
C GLY A 59 -7.60 -21.60 -13.56
N ILE A 60 -7.94 -20.43 -14.10
CA ILE A 60 -7.99 -19.17 -13.36
C ILE A 60 -9.41 -18.61 -13.43
N PHE A 61 -9.95 -18.27 -12.26
CA PHE A 61 -11.31 -17.73 -12.09
C PHE A 61 -11.24 -16.42 -11.32
N ASN A 62 -11.81 -15.37 -11.89
CA ASN A 62 -11.74 -14.03 -11.33
C ASN A 62 -13.11 -13.58 -10.84
N PHE A 63 -13.13 -12.95 -9.67
CA PHE A 63 -14.32 -12.41 -9.05
C PHE A 63 -14.11 -10.95 -8.65
N GLY A 64 -15.19 -10.17 -8.62
CA GLY A 64 -15.15 -8.73 -8.32
C GLY A 64 -14.32 -7.95 -9.34
N THR A 65 -13.41 -7.12 -8.86
CA THR A 65 -12.55 -6.24 -9.69
C THR A 65 -11.26 -6.90 -10.20
N SER A 66 -11.03 -8.19 -9.90
CA SER A 66 -9.82 -8.90 -10.34
C SER A 66 -9.75 -9.06 -11.88
N ARG A 67 -8.60 -8.71 -12.49
CA ARG A 67 -8.38 -8.74 -13.95
C ARG A 67 -7.78 -10.06 -14.42
N PHE A 68 -8.30 -10.60 -15.52
CA PHE A 68 -7.85 -11.88 -16.08
C PHE A 68 -6.72 -11.65 -17.07
N TYR A 69 -5.55 -12.24 -16.82
CA TYR A 69 -4.36 -12.06 -17.66
C TYR A 69 -3.96 -13.33 -18.43
N GLY A 70 -4.57 -14.47 -18.13
CA GLY A 70 -4.36 -15.75 -18.82
C GLY A 70 -4.50 -16.96 -17.89
N SER A 71 -4.45 -18.16 -18.44
CA SER A 71 -4.64 -19.40 -17.68
C SER A 71 -3.94 -20.58 -18.36
N MET A 72 -3.57 -21.58 -17.57
CA MET A 72 -3.14 -22.89 -18.06
C MET A 72 -4.31 -23.89 -18.20
N GLY A 73 -5.54 -23.49 -17.86
CA GLY A 73 -6.72 -24.33 -17.98
C GLY A 73 -6.91 -24.86 -19.40
N GLY A 74 -7.04 -26.18 -19.52
CA GLY A 74 -7.15 -26.87 -20.81
C GLY A 74 -5.82 -27.09 -21.55
N GLN A 75 -4.69 -26.62 -21.01
CA GLN A 75 -3.36 -26.97 -21.49
C GLN A 75 -2.81 -28.19 -20.73
N PRO A 76 -2.04 -29.08 -21.38
CA PRO A 76 -1.38 -30.18 -20.69
C PRO A 76 -0.34 -29.66 -19.68
N LEU A 77 -0.44 -30.11 -18.44
CA LEU A 77 0.55 -29.86 -17.38
C LEU A 77 1.29 -31.16 -17.02
N ASN A 78 2.60 -31.07 -16.79
CA ASN A 78 3.40 -32.20 -16.31
C ASN A 78 3.08 -32.56 -14.86
N GLN A 79 2.78 -31.55 -14.04
CA GLN A 79 2.34 -31.68 -12.66
C GLN A 79 1.27 -30.62 -12.35
N PRO A 80 0.41 -30.85 -11.35
CA PRO A 80 -0.62 -29.88 -10.97
C PRO A 80 -0.04 -28.55 -10.50
N ILE A 81 -0.80 -27.47 -10.71
CA ILE A 81 -0.54 -26.18 -10.06
C ILE A 81 -0.77 -26.32 -8.56
N VAL A 82 0.19 -25.85 -7.76
CA VAL A 82 0.19 -25.93 -6.29
C VAL A 82 0.21 -24.55 -5.63
N GLY A 83 0.44 -23.48 -6.38
CA GLY A 83 0.44 -22.14 -5.84
C GLY A 83 0.34 -21.05 -6.91
N MET A 84 0.02 -19.85 -6.44
CA MET A 84 0.06 -18.62 -7.23
C MET A 84 0.66 -17.50 -6.41
N ALA A 85 1.32 -16.55 -7.08
CA ALA A 85 1.74 -15.29 -6.48
C ALA A 85 1.35 -14.13 -7.40
N SER A 86 0.91 -13.02 -6.82
CA SER A 86 0.62 -11.79 -7.56
C SER A 86 1.90 -11.00 -7.78
N ASP A 87 2.01 -10.34 -8.93
CA ASP A 87 3.05 -9.37 -9.22
C ASP A 87 2.59 -7.96 -8.83
N PRO A 88 3.15 -7.36 -7.78
CA PRO A 88 2.73 -6.03 -7.33
C PRO A 88 3.05 -4.91 -8.33
N GLN A 89 3.98 -5.10 -9.27
CA GLN A 89 4.35 -4.04 -10.23
C GLN A 89 3.37 -3.93 -11.39
N THR A 90 2.89 -5.06 -11.89
CA THR A 90 2.09 -5.14 -13.12
C THR A 90 0.61 -5.45 -12.84
N GLY A 91 0.31 -5.92 -11.63
CA GLY A 91 -0.97 -6.52 -11.28
C GLY A 91 -1.20 -7.90 -11.90
N GLY A 92 -0.22 -8.46 -12.63
CA GLY A 92 -0.25 -9.83 -13.16
C GLY A 92 -0.03 -10.90 -12.09
N TYR A 93 0.19 -12.14 -12.53
CA TYR A 93 0.46 -13.25 -11.61
C TYR A 93 1.34 -14.35 -12.22
N TRP A 94 1.99 -15.08 -11.32
CA TRP A 94 2.68 -16.33 -11.60
C TRP A 94 1.89 -17.50 -11.04
N LEU A 95 1.95 -18.63 -11.74
CA LEU A 95 1.50 -19.93 -11.25
C LEU A 95 2.71 -20.86 -11.12
N VAL A 96 2.74 -21.70 -10.10
CA VAL A 96 3.77 -22.72 -9.93
C VAL A 96 3.17 -24.13 -9.87
N ALA A 97 3.77 -25.06 -10.61
CA ALA A 97 3.46 -26.47 -10.59
C ALA A 97 4.32 -27.24 -9.58
N ALA A 98 3.87 -28.44 -9.18
CA ALA A 98 4.58 -29.29 -8.21
C ALA A 98 5.98 -29.76 -8.68
N ASP A 99 6.24 -29.77 -9.99
CA ASP A 99 7.58 -30.00 -10.56
C ASP A 99 8.46 -28.73 -10.60
N GLY A 100 7.93 -27.61 -10.08
CA GLY A 100 8.58 -26.31 -10.08
C GLY A 100 8.54 -25.58 -11.43
N GLY A 101 7.71 -26.03 -12.37
CA GLY A 101 7.34 -25.28 -13.55
C GLY A 101 6.63 -23.97 -13.17
N VAL A 102 7.12 -22.82 -13.65
CA VAL A 102 6.49 -21.51 -13.45
C VAL A 102 5.87 -21.00 -14.75
N PHE A 103 4.63 -20.50 -14.67
CA PHE A 103 3.89 -19.86 -15.75
C PHE A 103 3.60 -18.41 -15.39
N SER A 104 3.76 -17.48 -16.34
CA SER A 104 3.65 -16.04 -16.09
C SER A 104 2.57 -15.39 -16.94
N PHE A 105 1.72 -14.56 -16.33
CA PHE A 105 0.62 -13.88 -17.00
C PHE A 105 0.60 -12.41 -16.62
N ASN A 106 0.92 -11.54 -17.59
CA ASN A 106 1.14 -10.11 -17.37
C ASN A 106 2.20 -9.80 -16.29
N ALA A 107 3.04 -10.77 -15.91
CA ALA A 107 4.14 -10.60 -14.98
C ALA A 107 5.48 -10.99 -15.66
N PRO A 108 6.64 -10.43 -15.26
CA PRO A 108 7.93 -10.83 -15.81
C PRO A 108 8.29 -12.28 -15.42
N PHE A 109 8.80 -13.08 -16.35
CA PHE A 109 9.29 -14.43 -16.04
C PHE A 109 10.75 -14.40 -15.61
N PHE A 110 11.04 -14.81 -14.37
CA PHE A 110 12.38 -14.75 -13.79
C PHE A 110 13.13 -16.10 -13.76
N GLY A 111 12.44 -17.21 -14.02
CA GLY A 111 13.01 -18.55 -14.06
C GLY A 111 12.09 -19.64 -13.52
N SER A 112 12.54 -20.90 -13.58
CA SER A 112 11.71 -22.06 -13.26
C SER A 112 12.59 -23.26 -12.91
N MET A 113 12.11 -24.13 -12.03
CA MET A 113 12.72 -25.45 -11.79
C MET A 113 12.18 -26.53 -12.72
N GLY A 114 11.19 -26.22 -13.57
CA GLY A 114 10.63 -27.16 -14.55
C GLY A 114 11.74 -27.81 -15.38
N GLY A 115 11.68 -29.14 -15.49
CA GLY A 115 12.69 -29.95 -16.19
C GLY A 115 13.95 -30.27 -15.37
N HIS A 116 14.10 -29.73 -14.15
CA HIS A 116 15.18 -30.09 -13.24
C HIS A 116 14.69 -31.10 -12.19
N PRO A 117 15.50 -32.11 -11.83
CA PRO A 117 15.15 -33.02 -10.74
C PRO A 117 15.03 -32.27 -9.40
N LEU A 118 13.93 -32.51 -8.68
CA LEU A 118 13.71 -32.02 -7.33
C LEU A 118 13.77 -33.17 -6.32
N ASN A 119 14.35 -32.91 -5.14
CA ASN A 119 14.37 -33.89 -4.04
C ASN A 119 12.96 -34.12 -3.48
N LYS A 120 12.15 -33.05 -3.43
CA LYS A 120 10.74 -33.05 -3.07
C LYS A 120 9.96 -32.09 -3.96
N PRO A 121 8.64 -32.31 -4.16
CA PRO A 121 7.82 -31.41 -4.95
C PRO A 121 7.80 -29.99 -4.38
N ILE A 122 7.63 -29.01 -5.27
CA ILE A 122 7.25 -27.66 -4.86
C ILE A 122 5.86 -27.70 -4.22
N VAL A 123 5.68 -26.93 -3.15
CA VAL A 123 4.42 -26.81 -2.40
C VAL A 123 3.89 -25.38 -2.36
N GLY A 124 4.67 -24.40 -2.81
CA GLY A 124 4.23 -23.02 -2.86
C GLY A 124 5.24 -22.08 -3.52
N MET A 125 4.81 -20.83 -3.69
CA MET A 125 5.65 -19.72 -4.12
C MET A 125 5.25 -18.44 -3.39
N ALA A 126 6.18 -17.49 -3.32
CA ALA A 126 5.90 -16.13 -2.88
C ALA A 126 6.72 -15.14 -3.73
N SER A 127 6.11 -14.01 -4.09
CA SER A 127 6.82 -12.91 -4.75
C SER A 127 7.57 -12.06 -3.73
N THR A 128 8.69 -11.47 -4.17
CA THR A 128 9.35 -10.41 -3.39
C THR A 128 8.40 -9.22 -3.29
N PRO A 129 8.41 -8.44 -2.19
CA PRO A 129 7.43 -7.37 -2.04
C PRO A 129 7.62 -6.21 -3.04
N ASP A 130 8.75 -6.15 -3.75
CA ASP A 130 8.97 -5.20 -4.84
C ASP A 130 8.60 -5.76 -6.22
N GLY A 131 8.20 -7.03 -6.33
CA GLY A 131 7.82 -7.71 -7.58
C GLY A 131 8.98 -8.02 -8.53
N ARG A 132 10.24 -7.81 -8.12
CA ARG A 132 11.41 -8.04 -8.97
C ARG A 132 11.97 -9.47 -8.92
N GLY A 133 11.37 -10.33 -8.11
CA GLY A 133 11.71 -11.74 -8.00
C GLY A 133 10.64 -12.57 -7.30
N TYR A 134 10.89 -13.88 -7.19
CA TYR A 134 10.09 -14.80 -6.39
C TYR A 134 10.90 -15.97 -5.85
N TRP A 135 10.37 -16.58 -4.80
CA TRP A 135 10.85 -17.82 -4.23
C TRP A 135 9.90 -18.97 -4.56
N LEU A 136 10.45 -20.16 -4.76
CA LEU A 136 9.72 -21.42 -4.72
C LEU A 136 10.16 -22.21 -3.48
N VAL A 137 9.21 -22.87 -2.81
CA VAL A 137 9.49 -23.74 -1.67
C VAL A 137 9.11 -25.18 -1.96
N ALA A 138 10.03 -26.11 -1.65
CA ALA A 138 9.78 -27.55 -1.72
C ALA A 138 9.29 -28.11 -0.37
N ALA A 139 8.67 -29.30 -0.39
CA ALA A 139 8.14 -29.94 0.82
C ALA A 139 9.22 -30.33 1.85
N ASP A 140 10.48 -30.43 1.45
CA ASP A 140 11.64 -30.58 2.37
C ASP A 140 12.14 -29.22 2.90
N GLY A 141 11.49 -28.13 2.54
CA GLY A 141 11.87 -26.77 2.89
C GLY A 141 13.06 -26.23 2.12
N GLY A 142 13.45 -26.88 1.01
CA GLY A 142 14.35 -26.30 0.02
C GLY A 142 13.77 -25.03 -0.60
N ILE A 143 14.59 -23.98 -0.73
CA ILE A 143 14.21 -22.70 -1.33
C ILE A 143 14.97 -22.47 -2.63
N PHE A 144 14.24 -22.07 -3.67
CA PHE A 144 14.79 -21.65 -4.96
C PHE A 144 14.46 -20.17 -5.19
N THR A 145 15.47 -19.38 -5.56
CA THR A 145 15.37 -17.93 -5.77
C THR A 145 15.45 -17.59 -7.25
N PHE A 146 14.57 -16.71 -7.72
CA PHE A 146 14.56 -16.21 -9.10
C PHE A 146 14.42 -14.69 -9.13
N GLY A 147 15.01 -14.06 -10.16
CA GLY A 147 15.06 -12.61 -10.27
C GLY A 147 16.08 -12.03 -9.29
N ASP A 148 15.69 -10.98 -8.57
CA ASP A 148 16.49 -10.39 -7.50
C ASP A 148 16.13 -10.92 -6.09
N ALA A 149 15.28 -11.94 -6.00
CA ALA A 149 14.88 -12.53 -4.74
C ALA A 149 16.09 -13.03 -3.94
N ALA A 150 16.38 -12.38 -2.82
CA ALA A 150 17.51 -12.72 -1.97
C ALA A 150 17.29 -14.06 -1.24
N PHE A 151 18.36 -14.84 -1.09
CA PHE A 151 18.34 -16.09 -0.32
C PHE A 151 18.65 -15.81 1.15
N TYR A 152 17.67 -15.97 2.05
CA TYR A 152 17.83 -15.71 3.48
C TYR A 152 18.02 -16.98 4.32
N GLY A 153 17.80 -18.16 3.73
CA GLY A 153 17.99 -19.45 4.37
C GLY A 153 17.01 -20.52 3.87
N SER A 154 17.19 -21.75 4.34
CA SER A 154 16.44 -22.91 3.85
C SER A 154 16.44 -24.00 4.91
N MET A 155 15.37 -24.81 4.93
CA MET A 155 15.33 -26.06 5.70
C MET A 155 15.75 -27.27 4.87
N GLY A 156 16.03 -27.09 3.57
CA GLY A 156 16.53 -28.15 2.71
C GLY A 156 17.79 -28.80 3.27
N GLY A 157 17.76 -30.12 3.39
CA GLY A 157 18.85 -30.91 3.97
C GLY A 157 18.84 -30.99 5.51
N GLN A 158 17.93 -30.28 6.18
CA GLN A 158 17.69 -30.41 7.61
C GLN A 158 16.55 -31.41 7.88
N PRO A 159 16.62 -32.19 8.97
CA PRO A 159 15.49 -33.01 9.39
C PRO A 159 14.29 -32.15 9.77
N LEU A 160 13.13 -32.44 9.16
CA LEU A 160 11.84 -31.85 9.52
C LEU A 160 10.96 -32.90 10.21
N ASN A 161 10.23 -32.49 11.25
CA ASN A 161 9.25 -33.35 11.90
C ASN A 161 8.04 -33.65 10.99
N GLN A 162 7.63 -32.65 10.21
CA GLN A 162 6.62 -32.76 9.16
C GLN A 162 7.00 -31.91 7.95
N PRO A 163 6.50 -32.24 6.73
CA PRO A 163 6.82 -31.48 5.53
C PRO A 163 6.40 -30.01 5.62
N ILE A 164 7.13 -29.14 4.91
CA ILE A 164 6.67 -27.79 4.61
C ILE A 164 5.43 -27.86 3.71
N VAL A 165 4.43 -27.02 4.00
CA VAL A 165 3.16 -26.94 3.27
C VAL A 165 2.88 -25.56 2.70
N GLY A 166 3.70 -24.56 3.03
CA GLY A 166 3.54 -23.21 2.49
C GLY A 166 4.68 -22.29 2.86
N MET A 167 4.68 -21.13 2.20
CA MET A 167 5.53 -20.00 2.53
C MET A 167 4.75 -18.69 2.40
N ALA A 168 5.23 -17.66 3.07
CA ALA A 168 4.75 -16.29 2.86
C ALA A 168 5.93 -15.31 2.92
N SER A 169 5.87 -14.26 2.11
CA SER A 169 6.85 -13.17 2.15
C SER A 169 6.49 -12.15 3.23
N ASP A 170 7.52 -11.61 3.88
CA ASP A 170 7.38 -10.48 4.80
C ASP A 170 7.57 -9.17 4.00
N PRO A 171 6.53 -8.34 3.85
CA PRO A 171 6.61 -7.08 3.13
C PRO A 171 7.56 -6.07 3.77
N GLN A 172 7.72 -6.10 5.10
CA GLN A 172 8.50 -5.10 5.82
C GLN A 172 10.01 -5.34 5.68
N THR A 173 10.45 -6.57 5.90
CA THR A 173 11.88 -6.90 5.85
C THR A 173 12.34 -7.41 4.48
N GLY A 174 11.41 -7.81 3.61
CA GLY A 174 11.69 -8.56 2.40
C GLY A 174 12.08 -10.02 2.63
N GLY A 175 12.02 -10.52 3.88
CA GLY A 175 12.27 -11.92 4.22
C GLY A 175 11.07 -12.85 3.95
N TYR A 176 11.11 -14.05 4.49
CA TYR A 176 10.01 -15.02 4.38
C TYR A 176 9.90 -15.97 5.57
N TRP A 177 8.69 -16.50 5.74
CA TRP A 177 8.39 -17.61 6.63
C TRP A 177 8.08 -18.88 5.83
N LEU A 178 8.42 -20.02 6.41
CA LEU A 178 7.95 -21.34 5.99
C LEU A 178 7.08 -21.94 7.09
N VAL A 179 6.02 -22.66 6.72
CA VAL A 179 5.18 -23.40 7.68
C VAL A 179 5.16 -24.89 7.37
N ALA A 180 5.35 -25.70 8.41
CA ALA A 180 5.24 -27.15 8.35
C ALA A 180 3.82 -27.63 8.72
N ALA A 181 3.48 -28.85 8.30
CA ALA A 181 2.15 -29.43 8.55
C ALA A 181 1.83 -29.64 10.05
N ASP A 182 2.85 -29.74 10.91
CA ASP A 182 2.73 -29.77 12.38
C ASP A 182 2.59 -28.37 13.01
N GLY A 183 2.54 -27.31 12.20
CA GLY A 183 2.48 -25.94 12.65
C GLY A 183 3.82 -25.34 13.08
N GLY A 184 4.93 -26.05 12.85
CA GLY A 184 6.27 -25.49 12.94
C GLY A 184 6.45 -24.30 11.98
N VAL A 185 6.87 -23.14 12.47
CA VAL A 185 7.22 -21.97 11.65
C VAL A 185 8.72 -21.74 11.67
N PHE A 186 9.30 -21.53 10.49
CA PHE A 186 10.69 -21.15 10.30
C PHE A 186 10.76 -19.75 9.70
N SER A 187 11.63 -18.89 10.22
CA SER A 187 11.72 -17.48 9.83
C SER A 187 13.09 -17.15 9.27
N PHE A 188 13.14 -16.52 8.10
CA PHE A 188 14.38 -16.16 7.40
C PHE A 188 14.34 -14.69 7.00
N ASN A 189 15.14 -13.87 7.70
CA ASN A 189 15.10 -12.41 7.59
C ASN A 189 13.69 -11.83 7.81
N ALA A 190 12.79 -12.55 8.47
CA ALA A 190 11.47 -12.08 8.88
C ALA A 190 11.34 -12.21 10.41
N PRO A 191 10.55 -11.39 11.09
CA PRO A 191 10.33 -11.52 12.53
C PRO A 191 9.63 -12.83 12.89
N PHE A 192 10.03 -13.48 13.98
CA PHE A 192 9.35 -14.70 14.46
C PHE A 192 8.30 -14.35 15.50
N PHE A 193 7.02 -14.59 15.17
CA PHE A 193 5.89 -14.26 16.04
C PHE A 193 5.35 -15.45 16.87
N GLY A 194 5.94 -16.63 16.70
CA GLY A 194 5.48 -17.86 17.35
C GLY A 194 5.25 -19.01 16.37
N SER A 195 4.93 -20.18 16.92
CA SER A 195 4.79 -21.44 16.19
C SER A 195 3.91 -22.41 16.97
N MET A 196 3.13 -23.23 16.26
CA MET A 196 2.38 -24.35 16.86
C MET A 196 3.21 -25.65 16.89
N GLY A 197 4.43 -25.64 16.34
CA GLY A 197 5.32 -26.79 16.38
C GLY A 197 5.54 -27.30 17.80
N GLY A 198 5.37 -28.60 17.99
CA GLY A 198 5.43 -29.24 19.31
C GLY A 198 4.11 -29.24 20.09
N HIS A 199 3.06 -28.57 19.60
CA HIS A 199 1.72 -28.65 20.15
C HIS A 199 0.83 -29.62 19.36
N PRO A 200 -0.03 -30.42 20.03
CA PRO A 200 -0.98 -31.27 19.34
C PRO A 200 -1.98 -30.47 18.50
N LEU A 201 -2.04 -30.77 17.20
CA LEU A 201 -3.05 -30.24 16.29
C LEU A 201 -4.16 -31.29 16.07
N ASN A 202 -5.42 -30.83 15.96
CA ASN A 202 -6.55 -31.70 15.61
C ASN A 202 -6.56 -32.08 14.12
N LYS A 203 -5.96 -31.24 13.27
CA LYS A 203 -5.71 -31.43 11.84
C LYS A 203 -4.42 -30.72 11.44
N PRO A 204 -3.71 -31.20 10.40
CA PRO A 204 -2.49 -30.54 9.93
C PRO A 204 -2.76 -29.10 9.45
N ILE A 205 -1.74 -28.24 9.56
CA ILE A 205 -1.71 -26.96 8.84
C ILE A 205 -1.65 -27.26 7.34
N VAL A 206 -2.37 -26.47 6.53
CA VAL A 206 -2.47 -26.65 5.07
C VAL A 206 -1.95 -25.46 4.27
N GLY A 207 -1.47 -24.41 4.93
CA GLY A 207 -0.92 -23.23 4.28
C GLY A 207 -0.64 -22.12 5.27
N MET A 208 -0.03 -21.05 4.77
CA MET A 208 0.08 -19.78 5.46
C MET A 208 -0.13 -18.64 4.48
N ALA A 209 -0.57 -17.51 4.99
CA ALA A 209 -0.55 -16.24 4.29
C ALA A 209 0.05 -15.20 5.23
N ALA A 210 0.86 -14.30 4.69
CA ALA A 210 1.21 -13.09 5.43
C ALA A 210 -0.04 -12.21 5.50
N VAL A 211 -0.27 -11.60 6.65
CA VAL A 211 -1.16 -10.45 6.71
C VAL A 211 -0.45 -9.37 5.90
N PRO A 212 -1.04 -8.83 4.82
CA PRO A 212 -0.48 -7.65 4.18
C PRO A 212 -0.21 -6.60 5.26
N PRO A 213 0.76 -5.68 5.09
CA PRO A 213 0.77 -4.49 5.95
C PRO A 213 -0.64 -3.94 5.84
N THR A 214 -1.31 -3.78 6.98
CA THR A 214 -2.72 -3.41 7.05
C THR A 214 -2.98 -2.36 5.99
N SER A 215 -3.87 -2.73 5.06
CA SER A 215 -4.37 -1.85 4.01
C SER A 215 -4.40 -0.44 4.53
N THR A 216 -3.71 0.47 3.85
CA THR A 216 -3.75 1.91 4.10
C THR A 216 -5.18 2.48 4.00
N LEU A 217 -6.15 1.69 3.54
CA LEU A 217 -7.57 2.00 3.62
C LEU A 217 -8.11 1.60 5.00
N LEU A 218 -8.24 2.60 5.88
CA LEU A 218 -9.10 2.53 7.05
C LEU A 218 -10.53 2.20 6.58
N SER A 219 -11.26 1.36 7.32
CA SER A 219 -12.65 1.06 6.96
C SER A 219 -13.50 2.33 7.09
N PRO A 220 -14.35 2.69 6.11
CA PRO A 220 -15.19 3.88 6.22
C PRO A 220 -16.00 3.86 7.53
N GLY A 221 -15.96 4.95 8.28
CA GLY A 221 -16.55 5.07 9.61
C GLY A 221 -15.70 4.56 10.77
N ALA A 222 -14.50 4.02 10.51
CA ALA A 222 -13.52 3.73 11.54
C ALA A 222 -13.17 5.01 12.29
N GLN A 223 -13.20 4.95 13.62
CA GLN A 223 -12.83 6.08 14.47
C GLN A 223 -11.36 6.00 14.86
N GLY A 224 -10.71 7.14 14.98
CA GLY A 224 -9.35 7.29 15.47
C GLY A 224 -9.16 8.61 16.20
N PHE A 225 -7.93 8.88 16.60
CA PHE A 225 -7.55 10.11 17.26
C PHE A 225 -6.17 10.53 16.79
N ASP A 226 -5.90 11.83 16.74
CA ASP A 226 -4.56 12.35 16.56
C ASP A 226 -3.98 12.89 17.88
N LEU A 227 -2.67 12.66 18.05
CA LEU A 227 -1.88 13.06 19.19
C LEU A 227 -0.98 14.22 18.78
N SER A 228 -1.45 15.43 19.06
CA SER A 228 -0.82 16.68 18.60
C SER A 228 -0.17 17.45 19.76
N ASN A 229 0.96 18.10 19.50
CA ASN A 229 1.76 18.86 20.46
C ASN A 229 2.33 18.02 21.63
N PHE A 230 2.81 16.80 21.31
CA PHE A 230 3.54 15.87 22.19
C PHE A 230 2.82 15.60 23.52
N GLN A 231 1.86 14.68 23.52
CA GLN A 231 0.88 14.53 24.59
C GLN A 231 1.36 13.52 25.64
N CYS A 232 2.51 13.87 26.23
CA CYS A 232 3.33 12.97 27.05
C CYS A 232 2.70 12.54 28.39
N GLN A 233 1.58 13.15 28.82
CA GLN A 233 0.91 12.84 30.07
C GLN A 233 -0.62 12.93 29.94
N ASP A 234 -1.30 11.85 30.34
CA ASP A 234 -2.76 11.70 30.52
C ASP A 234 -3.60 11.19 29.32
N TYR A 235 -3.40 9.93 28.93
CA TYR A 235 -4.17 9.19 27.90
C TYR A 235 -5.64 8.88 28.26
N GLN A 236 -6.19 9.45 29.34
CA GLN A 236 -7.55 9.19 29.77
C GLN A 236 -8.56 9.79 28.78
N GLY A 237 -9.42 8.95 28.19
CA GLY A 237 -10.50 9.37 27.30
C GLY A 237 -10.31 8.96 25.83
N ALA A 238 -9.09 8.64 25.40
CA ALA A 238 -8.82 8.06 24.08
C ALA A 238 -9.14 6.56 24.10
N THR A 239 -10.43 6.21 24.03
CA THR A 239 -10.92 4.83 24.05
C THR A 239 -11.79 4.52 22.85
N GLY A 240 -11.59 3.36 22.22
CA GLY A 240 -12.48 2.84 21.17
C GLY A 240 -12.08 3.16 19.73
N GLY A 241 -10.98 3.90 19.50
CA GLY A 241 -10.41 4.11 18.17
C GLY A 241 -9.68 2.85 17.67
N VAL A 242 -9.72 2.62 16.36
CA VAL A 242 -9.02 1.50 15.69
C VAL A 242 -7.76 1.94 14.94
N PHE A 243 -7.46 3.24 14.96
CA PHE A 243 -6.20 3.83 14.53
C PHE A 243 -5.88 5.07 15.37
N TYR A 244 -4.62 5.49 15.36
CA TYR A 244 -4.22 6.79 15.88
C TYR A 244 -3.12 7.39 15.02
N ILE A 245 -3.06 8.71 14.98
CA ILE A 245 -2.07 9.49 14.24
C ILE A 245 -1.19 10.20 15.27
N ASP A 246 0.12 10.01 15.22
CA ASP A 246 1.05 10.47 16.26
C ASP A 246 2.05 11.47 15.67
N GLU A 247 2.18 12.64 16.31
CA GLU A 247 3.15 13.65 15.90
C GLU A 247 4.55 13.11 16.17
N VAL A 248 5.31 12.79 15.12
CA VAL A 248 6.67 12.29 15.26
C VAL A 248 7.65 13.44 15.47
N SER A 249 7.43 14.54 14.78
CA SER A 249 8.19 15.78 14.91
C SER A 249 7.34 16.98 14.48
N GLY A 250 7.69 18.17 14.97
CA GLY A 250 6.98 19.38 14.61
C GLY A 250 7.70 20.66 14.98
N GLY A 251 7.68 21.65 14.08
CA GLY A 251 8.74 22.66 14.09
C GLY A 251 10.03 22.02 13.58
N PRO A 252 10.49 22.32 12.36
CA PRO A 252 11.46 21.47 11.66
C PRO A 252 12.61 21.02 12.58
N PHE A 253 12.81 19.70 12.64
CA PHE A 253 13.86 18.99 13.38
C PHE A 253 13.67 18.92 14.90
N PHE A 254 12.43 19.09 15.40
CA PHE A 254 12.10 18.92 16.81
C PHE A 254 11.26 17.66 17.03
N ASN A 255 11.89 16.65 17.64
CA ASN A 255 11.31 15.31 17.79
C ASN A 255 10.39 15.20 19.01
N ASN A 256 9.33 14.40 18.87
CA ASN A 256 8.44 14.03 19.96
C ASN A 256 9.13 13.11 20.97
N THR A 257 9.52 13.66 22.13
CA THR A 257 10.22 12.90 23.18
C THR A 257 9.39 11.81 23.88
N CYS A 258 8.06 11.77 23.67
CA CYS A 258 7.18 10.75 24.24
C CYS A 258 6.65 9.71 23.24
N LEU A 259 7.15 9.72 22.00
CA LEU A 259 6.71 8.82 20.93
C LEU A 259 6.71 7.33 21.34
N THR A 260 7.72 6.86 22.08
CA THR A 260 7.77 5.47 22.58
C THR A 260 6.66 5.19 23.60
N GLN A 261 6.33 6.15 24.45
CA GLN A 261 5.31 6.03 25.48
C GLN A 261 3.92 6.02 24.86
N GLU A 262 3.66 6.91 23.90
CA GLU A 262 2.40 6.98 23.13
C GLU A 262 2.19 5.68 22.35
N ALA A 263 3.21 5.21 21.63
CA ALA A 263 3.17 3.93 20.92
C ALA A 263 2.93 2.72 21.83
N SER A 264 3.52 2.72 23.02
CA SER A 264 3.32 1.64 24.01
C SER A 264 1.90 1.62 24.58
N TYR A 265 1.25 2.78 24.66
CA TYR A 265 -0.10 2.89 25.21
C TYR A 265 -1.16 2.49 24.18
N PHE A 266 -1.08 3.01 22.96
CA PHE A 266 -2.11 2.80 21.92
C PHE A 266 -1.86 1.56 21.05
N GLY A 267 -0.63 1.04 21.03
CA GLY A 267 -0.26 -0.18 20.31
C GLY A 267 0.12 0.07 18.85
N SER A 268 1.28 -0.42 18.42
CA SER A 268 1.90 -0.06 17.13
C SER A 268 1.19 -0.57 15.86
N ALA A 269 0.21 -1.47 15.97
CA ALA A 269 -0.41 -2.14 14.81
C ALA A 269 -1.34 -1.23 13.98
N SER A 270 -1.71 -0.06 14.50
CA SER A 270 -2.63 0.89 13.85
C SER A 270 -2.14 2.34 13.93
N ALA A 271 -0.84 2.49 14.20
CA ALA A 271 -0.17 3.75 14.37
C ALA A 271 0.18 4.37 13.01
N GLN A 272 -0.19 5.62 12.83
CA GLN A 272 0.22 6.46 11.71
C GLN A 272 1.12 7.56 12.24
N GLY A 273 2.11 7.98 11.47
CA GLY A 273 3.01 9.07 11.88
C GLY A 273 2.66 10.34 11.14
N TYR A 274 2.88 11.49 11.75
CA TYR A 274 2.84 12.76 11.04
C TYR A 274 4.00 13.70 11.40
N ILE A 275 4.27 14.65 10.51
CA ILE A 275 5.20 15.75 10.75
C ILE A 275 4.40 17.06 10.68
N PHE A 276 4.50 17.90 11.71
CA PHE A 276 4.02 19.28 11.65
C PHE A 276 4.96 20.12 10.80
N MET A 277 4.58 20.31 9.53
CA MET A 277 5.50 20.82 8.51
C MET A 277 5.72 22.33 8.62
N GLY A 278 6.88 22.73 8.14
CA GLY A 278 7.27 24.10 7.88
C GLY A 278 8.62 24.11 7.19
N ASN A 279 9.22 25.27 6.98
CA ASN A 279 10.57 25.33 6.45
C ASN A 279 11.44 26.38 7.15
N THR A 280 12.57 25.91 7.69
CA THR A 280 13.63 26.75 8.23
C THR A 280 14.84 26.62 7.32
N VAL A 281 15.17 27.70 6.60
CA VAL A 281 16.33 27.76 5.70
C VAL A 281 17.29 28.84 6.19
N PRO A 282 18.56 28.51 6.51
CA PRO A 282 19.17 27.18 6.44
C PRO A 282 18.63 26.23 7.54
N PRO A 283 18.71 24.90 7.34
CA PRO A 283 18.36 23.93 8.38
C PRO A 283 19.29 24.07 9.61
N PRO A 284 18.87 23.54 10.77
CA PRO A 284 19.71 23.55 11.96
C PRO A 284 20.99 22.72 11.76
N PRO A 285 22.07 22.99 12.51
CA PRO A 285 23.38 22.37 12.28
C PRO A 285 23.42 20.84 12.39
N ASN A 286 22.44 20.23 13.07
CA ASN A 286 22.29 18.80 13.26
C ASN A 286 21.44 18.11 12.18
N ALA A 287 20.91 18.85 11.19
CA ALA A 287 20.17 18.25 10.10
C ALA A 287 21.06 17.26 9.31
N PRO A 288 20.49 16.16 8.83
CA PRO A 288 21.23 15.18 8.05
C PRO A 288 21.73 15.78 6.72
N PRO A 289 22.68 15.16 6.02
CA PRO A 289 23.16 15.69 4.73
C PRO A 289 22.02 15.90 3.72
N PRO A 290 22.01 17.02 2.97
CA PRO A 290 20.95 17.28 2.00
C PRO A 290 21.06 16.35 0.79
N PRO A 291 19.93 15.97 0.16
CA PRO A 291 19.96 15.28 -1.11
C PRO A 291 20.49 16.19 -2.24
N PRO A 292 20.90 15.61 -3.39
CA PRO A 292 21.09 16.37 -4.60
C PRO A 292 19.82 17.14 -4.99
N CYS A 293 20.00 18.30 -5.61
CA CYS A 293 18.88 19.07 -6.12
C CYS A 293 18.25 18.38 -7.35
N PRO A 294 16.93 18.20 -7.40
CA PRO A 294 16.25 17.80 -8.62
C PRO A 294 16.48 18.82 -9.73
N ALA A 295 16.77 18.34 -10.94
CA ALA A 295 17.07 19.19 -12.09
C ALA A 295 15.87 20.06 -12.53
N GLN A 296 14.66 19.66 -12.14
CA GLN A 296 13.39 20.30 -12.48
C GLN A 296 13.09 21.51 -11.58
N LEU A 297 13.75 21.63 -10.43
CA LEU A 297 13.54 22.73 -9.49
C LEU A 297 14.41 23.93 -9.82
N ALA A 298 13.88 25.13 -9.62
CA ALA A 298 14.69 26.34 -9.73
C ALA A 298 15.77 26.35 -8.62
N PRO A 299 16.96 26.93 -8.88
CA PRO A 299 18.02 27.02 -7.87
C PRO A 299 17.58 27.67 -6.56
N THR A 300 16.62 28.60 -6.61
CA THR A 300 16.04 29.28 -5.43
C THR A 300 15.11 28.38 -4.61
N GLN A 301 14.56 27.31 -5.19
CA GLN A 301 13.70 26.34 -4.52
C GLN A 301 14.52 25.21 -3.86
N CYS A 302 15.76 25.02 -4.31
CA CYS A 302 16.60 23.92 -3.90
C CYS A 302 16.81 23.79 -2.38
N PRO A 303 17.14 24.88 -1.65
CA PRO A 303 17.33 24.78 -0.20
C PRO A 303 16.04 24.35 0.52
N TYR A 304 14.87 24.77 0.02
CA TYR A 304 13.58 24.43 0.60
C TYR A 304 13.21 22.97 0.38
N TYR A 305 13.47 22.45 -0.83
CA TYR A 305 13.36 21.03 -1.14
C TYR A 305 14.25 20.18 -0.24
N GLN A 306 15.53 20.58 -0.10
CA GLN A 306 16.49 19.85 0.72
C GLN A 306 16.05 19.80 2.18
N VAL A 307 15.54 20.89 2.74
CA VAL A 307 15.03 20.93 4.12
C VAL A 307 13.84 19.99 4.30
N GLY A 308 12.88 19.98 3.37
CA GLY A 308 11.74 19.05 3.45
C GLY A 308 12.16 17.59 3.42
N TYR A 309 13.10 17.24 2.54
CA TYR A 309 13.66 15.88 2.46
C TYR A 309 14.41 15.49 3.74
N GLN A 310 15.26 16.40 4.25
CA GLN A 310 16.04 16.19 5.47
C GLN A 310 15.14 16.00 6.70
N GLU A 311 14.08 16.80 6.80
CA GLU A 311 13.11 16.68 7.89
C GLU A 311 12.43 15.33 7.85
N ALA A 312 11.79 14.98 6.73
CA ALA A 312 11.10 13.70 6.59
C ALA A 312 12.03 12.51 6.87
N MET A 313 13.28 12.58 6.42
CA MET A 313 14.29 11.57 6.72
C MET A 313 14.65 11.49 8.20
N SER A 314 14.83 12.61 8.88
CA SER A 314 15.13 12.66 10.31
C SER A 314 13.95 12.09 11.12
N SER A 315 12.73 12.52 10.83
CA SER A 315 11.53 12.09 11.56
C SER A 315 11.25 10.61 11.37
N TYR A 316 11.31 10.11 10.13
CA TYR A 316 11.16 8.68 9.85
C TYR A 316 12.22 7.84 10.56
N THR A 317 13.48 8.29 10.52
CA THR A 317 14.58 7.61 11.23
C THR A 317 14.37 7.62 12.73
N TYR A 318 13.90 8.74 13.30
CA TYR A 318 13.60 8.87 14.71
C TYR A 318 12.50 7.89 15.14
N ALA A 319 11.36 7.87 14.44
CA ALA A 319 10.24 6.98 14.76
C ALA A 319 10.65 5.50 14.70
N THR A 320 11.29 5.08 13.60
CA THR A 320 11.67 3.68 13.40
C THR A 320 12.70 3.18 14.42
N GLN A 321 13.55 4.07 14.95
CA GLN A 321 14.53 3.71 15.99
C GLN A 321 13.97 3.72 17.41
N THR A 322 13.03 4.62 17.72
CA THR A 322 12.60 4.89 19.11
C THR A 322 11.35 4.15 19.54
N SER A 323 10.36 3.99 18.66
CA SER A 323 9.06 3.44 19.03
C SER A 323 8.78 2.06 18.40
N GLN A 324 9.63 1.61 17.46
CA GLN A 324 9.36 0.44 16.61
C GLN A 324 8.00 0.53 15.89
N VAL A 325 7.48 1.75 15.75
CA VAL A 325 6.28 2.03 14.97
C VAL A 325 6.71 2.08 13.51
N PHE A 326 6.07 1.25 12.70
CA PHE A 326 6.24 1.21 11.26
C PHE A 326 4.93 1.67 10.64
N PRO A 327 4.70 2.99 10.58
CA PRO A 327 3.44 3.48 10.06
C PRO A 327 3.35 3.10 8.58
N THR A 328 2.16 2.69 8.15
CA THR A 328 1.90 2.43 6.72
C THR A 328 1.49 3.70 5.98
N ILE A 329 1.07 4.73 6.73
CA ILE A 329 0.77 6.07 6.23
C ILE A 329 1.57 7.10 7.02
N TRP A 330 2.21 8.02 6.30
CA TRP A 330 2.88 9.18 6.86
C TRP A 330 2.17 10.45 6.43
N TRP A 331 1.65 11.21 7.38
CA TRP A 331 0.95 12.46 7.10
C TRP A 331 1.91 13.64 7.13
N LEU A 332 1.79 14.51 6.15
CA LEU A 332 2.39 15.84 6.18
C LEU A 332 1.31 16.81 6.61
N ASP A 333 1.46 17.37 7.81
CA ASP A 333 0.55 18.39 8.31
C ASP A 333 0.96 19.74 7.73
N VAL A 334 0.10 20.27 6.86
CA VAL A 334 0.29 21.49 6.09
C VAL A 334 -0.79 22.49 6.49
N GLU A 335 -0.62 23.12 7.65
CA GLU A 335 -1.50 24.17 8.12
C GLU A 335 -0.78 25.49 8.43
N GLY A 336 -1.57 26.51 8.74
CA GLY A 336 -1.07 27.84 9.09
C GLY A 336 -0.44 27.87 10.48
N ASN A 337 0.29 28.95 10.78
CA ASN A 337 1.03 29.05 12.03
C ASN A 337 0.09 29.11 13.26
N ASP A 338 0.31 28.26 14.27
CA ASP A 338 -0.18 28.52 15.62
C ASP A 338 0.70 29.60 16.28
N CYS A 339 0.12 30.78 16.50
CA CYS A 339 0.81 31.91 17.11
C CYS A 339 0.98 31.78 18.63
N ALA A 340 0.39 30.77 19.27
CA ALA A 340 0.47 30.55 20.72
C ALA A 340 1.76 29.85 21.16
N ALA A 341 2.43 29.11 20.26
CA ALA A 341 3.70 28.45 20.50
C ALA A 341 4.71 28.86 19.41
N PHE A 342 5.64 29.74 19.74
CA PHE A 342 6.72 30.25 18.86
C PHE A 342 7.67 29.17 18.30
N THR A 343 7.31 27.88 18.38
CA THR A 343 8.21 26.75 18.20
C THR A 343 7.86 25.85 17.02
N ASN A 344 6.66 25.95 16.43
CA ASN A 344 6.18 24.90 15.52
C ASN A 344 5.90 25.47 14.10
N GLY A 345 6.37 24.75 13.07
CA GLY A 345 6.06 24.85 11.64
C GLY A 345 5.83 26.24 11.04
N GLN A 346 6.90 27.01 10.76
CA GLN A 346 6.73 28.28 10.04
C GLN A 346 6.99 28.13 8.54
N TRP A 347 6.02 28.54 7.73
CA TRP A 347 6.15 28.61 6.28
C TRP A 347 6.82 29.89 5.81
N SER A 348 7.54 29.79 4.69
CA SER A 348 8.22 30.92 4.06
C SER A 348 7.23 31.89 3.43
N VAL A 349 7.57 33.18 3.48
CA VAL A 349 6.75 34.28 2.96
C VAL A 349 7.46 35.07 1.86
N GLU A 350 6.69 35.77 1.04
CA GLU A 350 7.22 36.70 0.05
C GLU A 350 8.03 37.81 0.72
N GLY A 351 9.11 38.27 0.06
CA GLY A 351 10.03 39.26 0.63
C GLY A 351 11.11 38.68 1.55
N GLY A 352 11.05 37.39 1.87
CA GLY A 352 12.05 36.65 2.64
C GLY A 352 11.75 36.58 4.14
N GLY A 353 12.30 35.54 4.78
CA GLY A 353 11.99 35.17 6.16
C GLY A 353 10.83 34.17 6.27
N GLN A 354 10.59 33.74 7.50
CA GLN A 354 9.42 32.96 7.87
C GLN A 354 8.25 33.89 8.19
N GLY A 355 7.02 33.46 7.91
CA GLY A 355 5.82 34.26 8.20
C GLY A 355 5.67 34.49 9.69
N ALA A 356 6.29 35.53 10.23
CA ALA A 356 6.17 35.89 11.64
C ALA A 356 4.74 36.31 11.93
N CYS A 357 3.95 35.46 12.60
CA CYS A 357 2.65 35.72 13.27
C CYS A 357 1.78 36.82 12.62
N SER A 358 1.76 36.91 11.29
CA SER A 358 0.96 37.88 10.58
C SER A 358 -0.43 37.28 10.45
N PRO A 359 -1.51 38.01 10.78
CA PRO A 359 -2.86 37.48 10.67
C PRO A 359 -3.27 37.09 9.24
N ASN A 360 -2.45 37.41 8.22
CA ASN A 360 -2.54 36.90 6.85
C ASN A 360 -1.16 37.07 6.17
N PRO A 361 -0.25 36.08 6.25
CA PRO A 361 1.01 36.16 5.54
C PRO A 361 0.79 35.93 4.04
N THR A 362 1.55 36.63 3.19
CA THR A 362 1.66 36.27 1.78
C THR A 362 2.73 35.20 1.65
N TYR A 363 2.32 33.94 1.48
CA TYR A 363 3.25 32.81 1.42
C TYR A 363 4.07 32.77 0.14
N ASN A 364 5.33 32.34 0.27
CA ASN A 364 6.16 31.97 -0.87
C ASN A 364 5.80 30.55 -1.31
N THR A 365 4.75 30.46 -2.13
CA THR A 365 4.18 29.18 -2.56
C THR A 365 5.17 28.29 -3.29
N ALA A 366 6.06 28.87 -4.10
CA ALA A 366 7.09 28.11 -4.82
C ALA A 366 8.14 27.46 -3.88
N ALA A 367 8.51 28.15 -2.80
CA ALA A 367 9.42 27.62 -1.79
C ALA A 367 8.75 26.53 -0.95
N ASN A 368 7.52 26.79 -0.49
CA ASN A 368 6.77 25.86 0.34
C ASN A 368 6.39 24.58 -0.42
N ALA A 369 5.97 24.69 -1.68
CA ALA A 369 5.71 23.54 -2.54
C ALA A 369 6.97 22.69 -2.74
N ALA A 370 8.15 23.31 -2.86
CA ALA A 370 9.40 22.58 -2.95
C ALA A 370 9.73 21.83 -1.65
N THR A 371 9.45 22.42 -0.48
CA THR A 371 9.56 21.72 0.81
C THR A 371 8.66 20.49 0.88
N ILE A 372 7.39 20.62 0.50
CA ILE A 372 6.47 19.47 0.47
C ILE A 372 6.99 18.40 -0.48
N GLN A 373 7.41 18.78 -1.69
CA GLN A 373 7.96 17.82 -2.65
C GLN A 373 9.18 17.07 -2.10
N GLY A 374 10.08 17.76 -1.39
CA GLY A 374 11.24 17.11 -0.77
C GLY A 374 10.86 16.07 0.27
N ALA A 375 9.85 16.36 1.10
CA ALA A 375 9.34 15.42 2.09
C ALA A 375 8.66 14.22 1.41
N VAL A 376 7.82 14.47 0.40
CA VAL A 376 7.17 13.42 -0.40
C VAL A 376 8.20 12.51 -1.06
N ASP A 377 9.20 13.07 -1.75
CA ASP A 377 10.22 12.29 -2.47
C ASP A 377 11.01 11.36 -1.52
N PHE A 378 11.31 11.80 -0.30
CA PHE A 378 11.91 10.92 0.70
C PHE A 378 10.93 9.83 1.15
N LEU A 379 9.72 10.19 1.56
CA LEU A 379 8.78 9.23 2.16
C LEU A 379 8.31 8.20 1.12
N GLU A 380 8.09 8.59 -0.13
CA GLU A 380 7.77 7.66 -1.22
C GLU A 380 8.96 6.75 -1.59
N SER A 381 10.20 7.15 -1.28
CA SER A 381 11.36 6.27 -1.41
C SER A 381 11.36 5.13 -0.38
N VAL A 382 10.61 5.28 0.72
CA VAL A 382 10.44 4.25 1.73
C VAL A 382 9.39 3.23 1.26
N LYS A 383 9.83 1.98 1.08
CA LYS A 383 8.98 0.90 0.60
C LYS A 383 7.82 0.61 1.55
N GLY A 384 6.60 0.61 1.00
CA GLY A 384 5.38 0.28 1.74
C GLY A 384 4.80 1.44 2.54
N LEU A 385 5.38 2.63 2.43
CA LEU A 385 4.86 3.86 3.03
C LEU A 385 3.98 4.61 2.04
N THR A 386 2.80 5.03 2.48
CA THR A 386 1.93 5.95 1.74
C THR A 386 2.04 7.34 2.34
N VAL A 387 2.17 8.37 1.51
CA VAL A 387 2.18 9.76 1.98
C VAL A 387 0.77 10.32 1.91
N GLY A 388 0.26 10.82 3.02
CA GLY A 388 -0.99 11.57 3.11
C GLY A 388 -0.74 13.04 3.44
N ILE A 389 -1.71 13.90 3.16
CA ILE A 389 -1.64 15.33 3.48
C ILE A 389 -2.78 15.69 4.44
N TYR A 390 -2.42 16.33 5.55
CA TYR A 390 -3.39 17.05 6.36
C TYR A 390 -3.39 18.53 6.01
N SER A 391 -4.56 19.08 5.69
CA SER A 391 -4.76 20.51 5.46
C SER A 391 -6.23 20.84 5.31
N THR A 392 -6.55 22.14 5.25
CA THR A 392 -7.80 22.58 4.59
C THR A 392 -7.51 22.98 3.15
N SER A 393 -8.53 22.92 2.28
CA SER A 393 -8.41 23.45 0.91
C SER A 393 -7.91 24.91 0.85
N THR A 394 -8.24 25.71 1.86
CA THR A 394 -7.80 27.11 1.97
C THR A 394 -6.32 27.20 2.38
N TYR A 395 -5.90 26.46 3.41
CA TYR A 395 -4.50 26.46 3.82
C TYR A 395 -3.60 25.88 2.73
N TRP A 396 -3.97 24.74 2.15
CA TRP A 396 -3.24 24.12 1.05
C TRP A 396 -2.97 25.10 -0.09
N SER A 397 -4.03 25.72 -0.62
CA SER A 397 -3.91 26.66 -1.75
C SER A 397 -3.12 27.91 -1.38
N SER A 398 -3.27 28.42 -0.15
CA SER A 398 -2.52 29.60 0.30
C SER A 398 -1.02 29.33 0.49
N ILE A 399 -0.66 28.17 1.04
CA ILE A 399 0.72 27.82 1.41
C ILE A 399 1.50 27.31 0.21
N THR A 400 0.86 26.48 -0.63
CA THR A 400 1.54 25.74 -1.71
C THR A 400 1.17 26.20 -3.12
N GLY A 401 0.15 27.05 -3.26
CA GLY A 401 -0.31 27.52 -4.57
C GLY A 401 -0.93 26.39 -5.40
N ASP A 402 -0.49 26.27 -6.66
CA ASP A 402 -1.00 25.31 -7.65
C ASP A 402 -0.32 23.93 -7.55
N LEU A 403 0.20 23.54 -6.38
CA LEU A 403 0.81 22.22 -6.20
C LEU A 403 -0.24 21.11 -6.41
N ILE A 404 0.03 20.26 -7.39
CA ILE A 404 -0.78 19.07 -7.71
C ILE A 404 -0.10 17.86 -7.08
N LEU A 405 -0.86 17.13 -6.27
CA LEU A 405 -0.46 15.89 -5.64
C LEU A 405 -0.57 14.71 -6.62
N PRO A 406 0.18 13.62 -6.40
CA PRO A 406 -0.06 12.36 -7.08
C PRO A 406 -1.54 11.93 -7.01
N ILE A 407 -2.01 11.26 -8.07
CA ILE A 407 -3.39 10.78 -8.12
C ILE A 407 -3.61 9.77 -7.00
N GLY A 408 -4.64 10.00 -6.18
CA GLY A 408 -5.00 9.11 -5.08
C GLY A 408 -4.26 9.37 -3.78
N THR A 409 -3.51 10.48 -3.65
CA THR A 409 -2.95 10.92 -2.37
C THR A 409 -4.07 11.04 -1.32
N PRO A 410 -3.97 10.32 -0.18
CA PRO A 410 -4.90 10.44 0.94
C PRO A 410 -4.91 11.84 1.51
N LEU A 411 -6.10 12.38 1.76
CA LEU A 411 -6.29 13.66 2.42
C LEU A 411 -6.95 13.46 3.78
N TRP A 412 -6.39 14.14 4.78
CA TRP A 412 -6.92 14.27 6.12
C TRP A 412 -7.38 15.72 6.28
N GLU A 413 -8.68 15.97 6.45
CA GLU A 413 -9.22 17.33 6.45
C GLU A 413 -9.95 17.64 7.76
N PRO A 414 -9.67 18.78 8.41
CA PRO A 414 -10.45 19.20 9.55
C PRO A 414 -11.82 19.73 9.08
N VAL A 415 -12.89 19.06 9.49
CA VAL A 415 -14.26 19.33 9.06
C VAL A 415 -15.16 19.52 10.28
N ILE A 416 -15.76 20.69 10.38
CA ILE A 416 -16.75 20.99 11.43
C ILE A 416 -17.90 19.98 11.36
N GLY A 417 -18.05 19.18 12.42
CA GLY A 417 -19.12 18.19 12.57
C GLY A 417 -18.84 16.79 11.99
N GLY A 418 -17.66 16.54 11.41
CA GLY A 418 -17.14 15.17 11.26
C GLY A 418 -17.77 14.30 10.21
N SER A 419 -18.21 14.93 9.13
CA SER A 419 -18.78 14.21 8.02
C SER A 419 -17.88 14.28 6.81
N CYS A 420 -17.48 13.11 6.31
CA CYS A 420 -16.78 12.94 5.04
C CYS A 420 -17.50 13.61 3.86
N SER A 421 -18.83 13.78 3.92
CA SER A 421 -19.58 14.45 2.85
C SER A 421 -19.39 15.96 2.81
N ASN A 422 -18.88 16.55 3.89
CA ASN A 422 -18.64 17.99 4.00
C ASN A 422 -17.18 18.35 3.72
N ALA A 423 -16.32 17.35 3.54
CA ALA A 423 -14.91 17.49 3.22
C ALA A 423 -14.72 18.03 1.79
N LEU A 424 -13.78 18.95 1.62
CA LEU A 424 -13.36 19.58 0.38
C LEU A 424 -11.96 19.11 0.00
N ALA A 425 -11.91 18.11 -0.90
CA ALA A 425 -10.66 17.64 -1.47
C ALA A 425 -9.87 18.78 -2.15
N PHE A 426 -8.54 18.71 -2.07
CA PHE A 426 -7.61 19.70 -2.61
C PHE A 426 -6.41 19.02 -3.29
N GLY A 427 -5.68 19.78 -4.11
CA GLY A 427 -4.45 19.29 -4.77
C GLY A 427 -4.62 18.09 -5.70
N GLY A 428 -5.85 17.63 -5.98
CA GLY A 428 -6.12 16.40 -6.74
C GLY A 428 -6.12 15.11 -5.88
N GLY A 429 -5.98 15.22 -4.56
CA GLY A 429 -6.08 14.10 -3.63
C GLY A 429 -7.51 13.64 -3.36
N SER A 430 -7.67 12.59 -2.56
CA SER A 430 -8.97 12.03 -2.16
C SER A 430 -9.11 12.01 -0.64
N ILE A 431 -10.25 12.44 -0.13
CA ILE A 431 -10.54 12.43 1.31
C ILE A 431 -10.50 11.00 1.84
N SER A 432 -9.66 10.77 2.84
CA SER A 432 -9.50 9.49 3.53
C SER A 432 -9.78 9.59 5.02
N ILE A 433 -9.58 10.76 5.63
CA ILE A 433 -9.87 11.00 7.05
C ILE A 433 -10.48 12.41 7.20
N VAL A 434 -11.43 12.57 8.11
CA VAL A 434 -11.83 13.89 8.59
C VAL A 434 -11.69 14.01 10.10
N GLN A 435 -11.18 15.14 10.55
CA GLN A 435 -11.03 15.50 11.97
C GLN A 435 -12.20 16.38 12.42
N TYR A 436 -12.79 16.15 13.61
CA TYR A 436 -14.10 16.78 13.92
C TYR A 436 -14.51 17.06 15.36
N GLN A 437 -13.71 16.71 16.35
CA GLN A 437 -14.02 17.09 17.73
C GLN A 437 -12.80 17.66 18.42
N ILE A 438 -12.78 19.01 18.54
CA ILE A 438 -11.69 19.80 19.13
C ILE A 438 -11.97 20.14 20.61
N THR A 439 -12.75 19.28 21.30
CA THR A 439 -13.14 19.53 22.69
C THR A 439 -12.67 18.37 23.56
N GLY A 440 -11.36 18.31 23.79
CA GLY A 440 -10.68 17.32 24.60
C GLY A 440 -9.18 17.57 24.63
N THR A 441 -8.42 16.67 25.26
CA THR A 441 -6.96 16.62 25.12
C THR A 441 -6.57 16.17 23.70
N TYR A 442 -7.41 15.38 23.03
CA TYR A 442 -7.17 14.78 21.71
C TYR A 442 -8.21 15.27 20.71
N ASP A 443 -7.81 15.34 19.45
CA ASP A 443 -8.72 15.55 18.33
C ASP A 443 -9.23 14.19 17.81
N GLN A 444 -10.48 14.15 17.36
CA GLN A 444 -11.12 12.92 16.88
C GLN A 444 -11.17 12.86 15.37
N ASP A 445 -10.88 11.66 14.86
CA ASP A 445 -10.85 11.35 13.44
C ASP A 445 -11.86 10.29 13.06
N VAL A 446 -12.36 10.38 11.83
CA VAL A 446 -13.14 9.31 11.20
C VAL A 446 -12.67 9.08 9.78
N ALA A 447 -12.50 7.80 9.45
CA ALA A 447 -12.13 7.36 8.11
C ALA A 447 -13.30 7.52 7.12
N CYS A 448 -12.94 7.95 5.92
CA CYS A 448 -13.77 8.01 4.73
C CYS A 448 -13.29 6.90 3.75
#